data_AF-A0A432F9B4-F1
#
_entry.id   AF-A0A432F9B4-F1
#
_cell.length_a   1.000
_cell.length_b   1.000
_cell.length_c   1.000
_cell.angle_alpha   90.00
_cell.angle_beta   90.00
_cell.angle_gamma   90.00
#
_symmetry.space_group_name_H-M   'P 1'
#
loop_
_entity.id
_entity.type
_entity.pdbx_description
1 polymer ?
#
loop_
_entity_poly.entity_id
_entity_poly.type
_entity_poly.pdbx_seq_one_letter_code
_entity_poly.pdbx_strand_id
1 'polypeptide(L)' 'KKAVVEAVKVRTRPVLMTAFATIAGLIPIAMQKAVGLERLAPLAWVAIGGLLVGTFLTLVYVPIFYYVISRIKERLGFGV' A
#
# COMPACT_ATOMS: atom_id res chain seq x y z
N LYS A 1 13.83 -12.98 13.60
CA LYS A 1 12.66 -12.17 14.06
C LYS A 1 12.86 -10.65 13.92
N LYS A 2 13.94 -10.02 14.43
CA LYS A 2 14.17 -8.55 14.29
C LYS A 2 14.37 -8.05 12.85
N ALA A 3 15.16 -8.77 12.03
CA ALA A 3 15.46 -8.36 10.64
C ALA A 3 14.22 -8.26 9.73
N VAL A 4 13.19 -9.08 9.98
CA VAL A 4 11.95 -9.08 9.18
C VAL A 4 11.08 -7.87 9.53
N VAL A 5 10.95 -7.55 10.81
CA VAL A 5 10.19 -6.38 11.28
C VAL A 5 10.87 -5.09 10.80
N GLU A 6 12.19 -5.07 10.78
CA GLU A 6 13.00 -3.96 10.27
C GLU A 6 12.86 -3.81 8.75
N ALA A 7 12.91 -4.90 8.00
CA ALA A 7 12.67 -4.89 6.54
C ALA A 7 11.25 -4.43 6.18
N VAL A 8 10.23 -4.82 6.96
CA VAL A 8 8.86 -4.32 6.80
C VAL A 8 8.81 -2.82 7.04
N LYS A 9 9.41 -2.32 8.14
CA LYS A 9 9.47 -0.88 8.47
C LYS A 9 10.17 -0.04 7.39
N VAL A 10 11.27 -0.55 6.83
CA VAL A 10 12.05 0.14 5.78
C VAL A 10 11.24 0.30 4.50
N ARG A 11 10.34 -0.64 4.17
CA ARG A 11 9.48 -0.55 2.99
C ARG A 11 8.17 0.21 3.23
N THR A 12 7.64 0.22 4.46
CA THR A 12 6.42 0.96 4.81
C THR A 12 6.54 2.46 4.49
N ARG A 13 7.71 3.06 4.73
CA ARG A 13 7.96 4.49 4.44
C ARG A 13 7.83 4.83 2.94
N PRO A 14 8.52 4.13 2.02
CA PRO A 14 8.35 4.31 0.58
C PRO A 14 6.91 4.08 0.06
N VAL A 15 6.20 3.08 0.58
CA VAL A 15 4.82 2.77 0.15
C VAL A 15 3.87 3.91 0.53
N LEU A 16 4.00 4.43 1.76
CA LEU A 16 3.21 5.59 2.18
C LEU A 16 3.57 6.84 1.37
N MET A 17 4.86 7.10 1.13
CA MET A 17 5.32 8.24 0.34
C MET A 17 4.70 8.25 -1.07
N THR A 18 4.72 7.11 -1.76
CA THR A 18 4.14 7.00 -3.11
C THR A 18 2.63 7.16 -3.09
N ALA A 19 1.94 6.50 -2.15
CA ALA A 19 0.48 6.63 -2.01
C ALA A 19 0.05 8.08 -1.75
N PHE A 20 0.73 8.78 -0.82
CA PHE A 20 0.42 10.19 -0.54
C PHE A 20 0.73 11.11 -1.72
N ALA A 21 1.83 10.89 -2.44
CA ALA A 21 2.16 11.66 -3.64
C ALA A 21 1.08 11.52 -4.72
N THR A 22 0.61 10.29 -4.98
CA THR A 22 -0.46 10.04 -5.95
C THR A 22 -1.78 10.64 -5.51
N ILE A 23 -2.17 10.49 -4.24
CA ILE A 23 -3.39 11.10 -3.71
C ILE A 23 -3.33 12.62 -3.88
N ALA A 24 -2.21 13.26 -3.51
CA ALA A 24 -2.02 14.70 -3.66
C ALA A 24 -2.16 15.18 -5.12
N GLY A 25 -1.63 14.42 -6.08
CA GLY A 25 -1.79 14.72 -7.52
C GLY A 25 -3.22 14.55 -8.03
N LEU A 26 -4.03 13.68 -7.40
CA LEU A 26 -5.42 13.44 -7.77
C LEU A 26 -6.42 14.40 -7.11
N ILE A 27 -6.06 15.08 -6.00
CA ILE A 27 -6.91 16.06 -5.30
C ILE A 27 -7.54 17.10 -6.24
N PRO A 28 -6.78 17.83 -7.09
CA PRO A 28 -7.38 18.87 -7.94
C PRO A 28 -8.35 18.29 -8.99
N ILE A 29 -8.09 17.08 -9.47
CA ILE A 29 -8.94 16.37 -10.44
C ILE A 29 -10.23 15.90 -9.74
N ALA A 30 -10.11 15.34 -8.53
CA ALA A 30 -11.25 14.90 -7.72
C ALA A 30 -12.18 16.06 -7.32
N MET A 31 -11.63 17.26 -7.12
CA MET A 31 -12.39 18.49 -6.81
C MET A 31 -12.97 19.19 -8.05
N GLN A 32 -12.86 18.60 -9.24
CA GLN A 32 -13.31 19.21 -10.52
C GLN A 32 -12.66 20.58 -10.81
N LYS A 33 -11.53 20.90 -10.16
CA LYS A 33 -10.78 22.14 -10.38
C LYS A 33 -9.81 22.06 -11.56
N ALA A 34 -9.71 20.88 -12.17
CA ALA A 34 -8.87 20.64 -13.34
C ALA A 34 -9.69 20.78 -14.63
N VAL A 35 -9.48 21.89 -15.35
CA VAL A 35 -10.16 22.22 -16.61
C VAL A 35 -9.93 21.12 -17.64
N GLY A 36 -11.01 20.60 -18.24
CA GLY A 36 -10.94 19.55 -19.25
C GLY A 36 -10.77 18.13 -18.69
N LEU A 37 -10.68 17.98 -17.36
CA LEU A 37 -10.65 16.68 -16.67
C LEU A 37 -11.89 16.46 -15.78
N GLU A 38 -12.97 17.24 -15.97
CA GLU A 38 -14.15 17.13 -15.11
C GLU A 38 -14.77 15.72 -15.16
N ARG A 39 -14.70 15.04 -16.32
CA ARG A 39 -15.18 13.66 -16.47
C ARG A 39 -14.34 12.63 -15.72
N LEU A 40 -13.11 12.97 -15.36
CA LEU A 40 -12.21 12.10 -14.59
C LEU A 40 -12.36 12.26 -13.08
N ALA A 41 -13.11 13.26 -12.60
CA ALA A 41 -13.37 13.43 -11.17
C ALA A 41 -13.90 12.15 -10.46
N PRO A 42 -14.90 11.41 -10.99
CA PRO A 42 -15.34 10.15 -10.38
C PRO A 42 -14.25 9.07 -10.40
N LEU A 43 -13.44 8.99 -11.46
CA LEU A 43 -12.30 8.08 -11.54
C LEU A 43 -11.23 8.42 -10.49
N ALA A 44 -10.95 9.70 -10.28
CA ALA A 44 -10.00 10.16 -9.27
C ALA A 44 -10.46 9.81 -7.85
N TRP A 45 -11.75 9.94 -7.55
CA TRP A 45 -12.33 9.50 -6.27
C TRP A 45 -12.19 8.00 -6.04
N VAL A 46 -12.48 7.19 -7.06
CA VAL A 46 -12.30 5.73 -7.00
C VAL A 46 -10.83 5.36 -6.80
N ALA A 47 -9.92 6.01 -7.52
CA ALA A 47 -8.49 5.76 -7.41
C ALA A 47 -7.94 6.12 -6.02
N ILE A 48 -8.33 7.27 -5.44
CA ILE A 48 -7.94 7.68 -4.09
C ILE A 48 -8.44 6.66 -3.05
N GLY A 49 -9.70 6.23 -3.16
CA GLY A 49 -10.26 5.20 -2.27
C GLY A 49 -9.53 3.87 -2.40
N GLY A 50 -9.28 3.41 -3.62
CA GLY A 50 -8.56 2.18 -3.91
C GLY A 50 -7.11 2.22 -3.42
N LEU A 51 -6.42 3.35 -3.55
CA LEU A 51 -5.06 3.55 -3.03
C LEU A 51 -5.03 3.52 -1.51
N LEU A 52 -5.97 4.16 -0.82
CA LEU A 52 -6.05 4.13 0.64
C LEU A 52 -6.28 2.70 1.15
N VAL A 53 -7.30 2.02 0.61
CA VAL A 53 -7.65 0.65 1.02
C VAL A 53 -6.53 -0.32 0.64
N GLY A 54 -5.99 -0.24 -0.58
CA GLY A 54 -4.93 -1.11 -1.06
C GLY A 54 -3.61 -0.92 -0.31
N THR A 55 -3.27 0.32 0.06
CA THR A 55 -2.09 0.62 0.87
C THR A 55 -2.24 0.05 2.27
N PHE A 56 -3.39 0.26 2.91
CA PHE A 56 -3.67 -0.30 4.23
C PHE A 56 -3.66 -1.83 4.20
N LEU A 57 -4.31 -2.42 3.21
CA LEU A 57 -4.35 -3.86 3.01
C LEU A 57 -2.94 -4.41 2.79
N THR A 58 -2.10 -3.77 1.97
CA THR A 58 -0.71 -4.21 1.73
C THR A 58 0.12 -4.16 3.01
N LEU A 59 0.02 -3.08 3.80
CA LEU A 59 0.76 -2.95 5.05
C LEU A 59 0.39 -3.99 6.10
N VAL A 60 -0.86 -4.47 6.11
CA VAL A 60 -1.32 -5.53 7.02
C VAL A 60 -1.09 -6.92 6.43
N TYR A 61 -1.33 -7.10 5.13
CA TYR A 61 -1.26 -8.37 4.44
C TYR A 61 0.17 -8.87 4.32
N VAL A 62 1.13 -8.02 3.94
CA VAL A 62 2.54 -8.39 3.79
C VAL A 62 3.13 -9.03 5.06
N PRO A 63 3.02 -8.44 6.27
CA PRO A 63 3.57 -9.05 7.48
C PRO A 63 2.83 -10.32 7.90
N ILE A 64 1.50 -10.39 7.70
CA ILE A 64 0.72 -11.62 7.96
C ILE A 64 1.20 -12.75 7.05
N PHE A 65 1.32 -12.48 5.76
CA PHE A 65 1.75 -13.47 4.77
C PHE A 65 3.18 -13.95 5.07
N TYR A 66 4.08 -13.05 5.43
CA TYR A 66 5.43 -13.40 5.83
C TYR A 66 5.45 -14.25 7.11
N TYR A 67 4.64 -13.91 8.12
CA TYR A 67 4.51 -14.69 9.34
C TYR A 67 4.01 -16.11 9.06
N VAL A 68 3.00 -16.25 8.21
CA VAL A 68 2.43 -17.55 7.80
C VAL A 68 3.49 -18.39 7.08
N ILE A 69 4.18 -17.83 6.09
CA ILE A 69 5.25 -18.53 5.36
C ILE A 69 6.39 -18.91 6.29
N SER A 70 6.83 -18.01 7.17
CA SER A 70 7.90 -18.30 8.15
C SER A 70 7.52 -19.46 9.05
N ARG A 71 6.25 -19.53 9.49
CA ARG A 71 5.77 -20.59 10.37
C ARG A 71 5.58 -21.93 9.63
N ILE A 72 5.22 -21.89 8.35
CA ILE A 72 5.18 -23.08 7.48
C ILE A 72 6.60 -23.61 7.22
N LYS A 73 7.57 -22.73 6.96
CA LYS A 73 8.98 -23.10 6.77
C LYS A 73 9.56 -23.79 8.01
N GLU A 74 9.27 -23.27 9.22
CA GLU A 74 9.63 -23.91 10.48
C GLU A 74 9.01 -25.32 10.64
N ARG A 75 7.76 -25.51 10.18
CA ARG A 75 7.07 -26.81 10.26
C ARG A 75 7.53 -27.83 9.21
N LEU A 76 8.01 -27.37 8.06
CA LEU A 76 8.49 -28.23 6.96
C LEU A 76 9.95 -28.67 7.11
N GLY A 77 10.60 -28.41 8.24
CA GLY A 77 11.92 -28.98 8.54
C GLY A 77 13.08 -28.43 7.70
N PHE A 78 12.86 -27.36 6.91
CA PHE A 78 13.94 -26.60 6.28
C PHE A 78 14.56 -25.62 7.29
N GLY A 79 15.11 -26.19 8.36
CA GLY A 79 15.99 -25.52 9.30
C GLY A 79 17.32 -25.24 8.62
N VAL A 80 17.69 -23.96 8.59
CA VAL A 80 19.10 -23.55 8.70
C VAL A 80 19.23 -23.02 10.12
#